data_AF-A0A1C5MC81-F1
#
_entry.id   AF-A0A1C5MC81-F1
#
_cell.length_a   1.000
_cell.length_b   1.000
_cell.length_c   1.000
_cell.angle_alpha   90.00
_cell.angle_beta   90.00
_cell.angle_gamma   90.00
#
_symmetry.space_group_name_H-M   'P 1'
#
loop_
_entity.id
_entity.type
_entity.pdbx_description
1 polymer ?
#
loop_
_entity_poly.entity_id
_entity_poly.type
_entity_poly.pdbx_seq_one_letter_code
_entity_poly.pdbx_strand_id
1 'polypeptide(L)'
;MPYGLRKEEWEAIDNELVKKLFRTPQYERVLLLSGWGNEELWEVLEALQNIRNNKQKIDLINTELNTRSKESGMTFQNPAEEKEFCEKWTEMQRLFGKGANYETGNTP
;
A
#
# COMPACT_ATOMS: atom_id res chain seq x y z
N MET A 1 5.77 -11.35 22.34
CA MET A 1 5.61 -11.41 20.88
C MET A 1 5.83 -10.01 20.32
N PRO A 2 6.90 -9.76 19.56
CA PRO A 2 7.17 -8.44 19.02
C PRO A 2 6.04 -8.02 18.07
N TYR A 3 5.43 -6.86 18.34
CA TYR A 3 4.49 -6.19 17.42
C TYR A 3 3.29 -7.04 16.95
N GLY A 4 2.86 -8.01 17.76
CA GLY A 4 1.75 -8.92 17.42
C GLY A 4 2.13 -10.08 16.48
N LEU A 5 3.42 -10.28 16.22
CA LEU A 5 3.95 -11.40 15.44
C LEU A 5 4.67 -12.42 16.35
N ARG A 6 4.74 -13.66 15.87
CA ARG A 6 5.69 -14.64 16.43
C ARG A 6 7.11 -14.23 16.12
N LYS A 7 8.07 -14.74 16.91
CA LYS A 7 9.48 -14.37 16.76
C LYS A 7 10.01 -14.76 15.38
N GLU A 8 9.64 -15.95 14.91
CA GLU A 8 10.06 -16.49 13.62
C GLU A 8 9.48 -15.68 12.45
N GLU A 9 8.23 -15.22 12.59
CA GLU A 9 7.57 -14.35 11.61
C GLU A 9 8.24 -12.98 11.54
N TRP A 10 8.69 -12.46 12.68
CA TRP A 10 9.41 -11.18 12.74
C TRP A 10 10.82 -11.29 12.15
N GLU A 11 11.54 -12.36 12.46
CA GLU A 11 12.89 -12.60 11.96
C GLU A 11 12.93 -12.88 10.46
N ALA A 12 11.85 -13.42 9.89
CA ALA A 12 11.72 -13.66 8.45
C ALA A 12 11.43 -12.41 7.61
N ILE A 13 11.17 -11.25 8.24
CA ILE A 13 10.95 -10.00 7.51
C ILE A 13 12.31 -9.39 7.16
N ASP A 14 12.73 -9.49 5.90
CA ASP A 14 13.97 -8.85 5.44
C ASP A 14 13.78 -7.36 5.10
N ASN A 15 12.54 -6.95 4.82
CA ASN A 15 12.23 -5.58 4.45
C ASN A 15 12.25 -4.62 5.66
N GLU A 16 13.19 -3.68 5.67
CA GLU A 16 13.36 -2.73 6.78
C GLU A 16 12.24 -1.68 6.86
N LEU A 17 11.59 -1.32 5.74
CA LEU A 17 10.41 -0.44 5.75
C LEU A 17 9.23 -1.14 6.43
N VAL A 18 8.99 -2.43 6.14
CA VAL A 18 7.98 -3.23 6.83
C VAL A 18 8.28 -3.29 8.32
N LYS A 19 9.53 -3.59 8.71
CA LYS A 19 9.93 -3.57 10.14
C LYS A 19 9.68 -2.22 10.78
N LYS A 20 9.99 -1.12 10.09
CA LYS A 20 9.73 0.25 10.55
C LYS A 20 8.23 0.46 10.79
N LEU A 21 7.36 0.02 9.88
CA LEU A 21 5.91 0.12 10.03
C LEU A 21 5.37 -0.70 11.23
N PHE A 22 5.91 -1.89 11.47
CA PHE A 22 5.54 -2.72 12.62
C PHE A 22 5.99 -2.13 13.96
N ARG A 23 7.21 -1.57 14.00
CA ARG A 23 7.75 -0.88 15.18
C ARG A 23 6.96 0.38 15.51
N THR A 24 6.40 1.02 14.50
CA THR A 24 5.69 2.29 14.64
C THR A 24 4.35 2.10 15.35
N PRO A 25 4.08 2.86 16.43
CA PRO A 25 2.79 2.86 17.11
C PRO A 25 1.65 3.17 16.15
N GLN A 26 0.48 2.56 16.36
CA GLN A 26 -0.64 2.67 15.44
C GLN A 26 -1.04 4.13 15.13
N TYR A 27 -1.01 5.02 16.14
CA TYR A 27 -1.39 6.43 16.00
C TYR A 27 -0.38 7.25 15.18
N GLU A 28 0.86 6.79 15.01
CA GLU A 28 1.91 7.47 14.25
C GLU A 28 2.05 6.93 12.82
N ARG A 29 1.41 5.80 12.50
CA ARG A 29 1.58 5.14 11.19
C ARG A 29 1.14 6.02 10.02
N VAL A 30 0.09 6.81 10.17
CA VAL A 30 -0.37 7.71 9.10
C VAL A 30 0.70 8.75 8.77
N LEU A 31 1.32 9.36 9.79
CA LEU A 31 2.42 10.31 9.63
C LEU A 31 3.68 9.65 9.05
N LEU A 32 3.96 8.39 9.42
CA LEU A 32 5.04 7.63 8.82
C LEU A 32 4.80 7.41 7.32
N LEU A 33 3.61 6.93 6.96
CA LEU A 33 3.25 6.59 5.59
C LEU A 33 3.20 7.82 4.68
N SER A 34 2.74 8.98 5.20
CA SER A 34 2.76 10.23 4.44
C SER A 34 4.18 10.73 4.16
N GLY A 35 5.15 10.36 5.01
CA GLY A 35 6.57 10.64 4.80
C GLY A 35 7.28 9.72 3.81
N TRP A 36 6.62 8.66 3.34
CA TRP A 36 7.19 7.71 2.37
C TRP A 36 6.85 8.09 0.92
N GLY A 37 7.72 7.76 -0.01
CA GLY A 37 7.48 7.84 -1.45
C GLY A 37 6.47 6.79 -1.93
N ASN A 38 5.93 6.96 -3.14
CA ASN A 38 5.00 5.98 -3.72
C ASN A 38 5.66 4.61 -3.91
N GLU A 39 6.93 4.58 -4.32
CA GLU A 39 7.71 3.33 -4.46
C GLU A 39 7.84 2.59 -3.13
N GLU A 40 8.18 3.31 -2.05
CA GLU A 40 8.27 2.75 -0.70
C GLU A 40 6.93 2.20 -0.21
N LEU A 41 5.82 2.90 -0.49
CA LEU A 41 4.47 2.43 -0.15
C LEU A 41 4.12 1.15 -0.89
N TRP A 42 4.46 1.04 -2.18
CA TRP A 42 4.24 -0.17 -2.98
C TRP A 42 5.09 -1.34 -2.52
N GLU A 43 6.38 -1.10 -2.26
CA GLU A 43 7.31 -2.12 -1.76
C GLU A 43 6.79 -2.73 -0.45
N VAL A 44 6.32 -1.89 0.46
CA VAL A 44 5.78 -2.34 1.75
C VAL A 44 4.44 -3.06 1.56
N LEU A 45 3.60 -2.60 0.64
CA LEU A 45 2.33 -3.27 0.33
C LEU A 45 2.56 -4.70 -0.19
N GLU A 46 3.54 -4.89 -1.09
CA GLU A 46 3.92 -6.20 -1.62
C GLU A 46 4.46 -7.11 -0.51
N ALA A 47 5.40 -6.61 0.29
CA ALA A 47 6.00 -7.38 1.36
C ALA A 47 5.02 -7.77 2.49
N LEU A 48 3.99 -6.95 2.75
CA LEU A 48 2.97 -7.25 3.76
C LEU A 48 2.00 -8.39 3.38
N GLN A 49 1.87 -8.74 2.09
CA GLN A 49 0.94 -9.78 1.64
C GLN A 49 1.28 -11.16 2.20
N ASN A 50 2.57 -11.43 2.36
CA ASN A 50 3.08 -12.71 2.85
C ASN A 50 3.06 -12.81 4.38
N ILE A 51 2.63 -11.75 5.08
CA ILE A 51 2.65 -11.68 6.54
C ILE A 51 1.21 -11.71 7.07
N ARG A 52 0.94 -12.65 7.98
CA ARG A 52 -0.39 -12.83 8.58
C ARG A 52 -0.82 -11.60 9.41
N ASN A 53 -2.14 -11.36 9.46
CA ASN A 53 -2.78 -10.36 10.33
C ASN A 53 -2.40 -8.88 10.04
N ASN A 54 -2.13 -8.53 8.78
CA ASN A 54 -1.73 -7.16 8.40
C ASN A 54 -2.77 -6.34 7.66
N LYS A 55 -4.03 -6.79 7.64
CA LYS A 55 -5.11 -6.10 6.95
C LYS A 55 -5.19 -4.61 7.28
N GLN A 56 -5.15 -4.23 8.55
CA GLN A 56 -5.17 -2.82 8.96
C GLN A 56 -3.98 -2.01 8.41
N LYS A 57 -2.79 -2.61 8.27
CA LYS A 57 -1.61 -1.91 7.72
C LYS A 57 -1.74 -1.75 6.20
N ILE A 58 -2.22 -2.79 5.52
CA ILE A 58 -2.53 -2.76 4.08
C ILE A 58 -3.59 -1.69 3.79
N ASP A 59 -4.66 -1.62 4.58
CA ASP A 59 -5.73 -0.64 4.43
C ASP A 59 -5.22 0.80 4.60
N LEU A 60 -4.29 1.03 5.54
CA LEU A 60 -3.65 2.34 5.71
C LEU A 60 -2.79 2.74 4.50
N ILE A 61 -1.99 1.81 3.96
CA ILE A 61 -1.16 2.07 2.77
C ILE A 61 -2.04 2.35 1.55
N ASN A 62 -3.08 1.55 1.34
CA ASN A 62 -4.05 1.77 0.26
C ASN A 62 -4.77 3.10 0.41
N THR A 63 -5.10 3.50 1.64
CA THR A 63 -5.73 4.81 1.90
C THR A 63 -4.79 5.94 1.51
N GLU A 64 -3.52 5.89 1.91
CA GLU A 64 -2.52 6.89 1.55
C GLU A 64 -2.32 6.97 0.03
N LEU A 65 -2.14 5.83 -0.65
CA LEU A 65 -2.01 5.76 -2.10
C LEU A 65 -3.24 6.34 -2.83
N ASN A 66 -4.45 6.05 -2.33
CA ASN A 66 -5.69 6.61 -2.87
C ASN A 66 -5.82 8.12 -2.61
N THR A 67 -5.44 8.59 -1.41
CA THR A 67 -5.43 10.01 -1.07
C THR A 67 -4.49 10.77 -2.00
N ARG A 68 -3.29 10.25 -2.23
CA ARG A 68 -2.34 10.83 -3.19
C ARG A 68 -2.89 10.85 -4.61
N SER A 69 -3.55 9.79 -5.06
CA SER A 69 -4.21 9.77 -6.36
C SER A 69 -5.30 10.85 -6.50
N LYS A 70 -6.07 11.09 -5.44
CA LYS A 70 -7.13 12.11 -5.42
C LYS A 70 -6.60 13.54 -5.27
N GLU A 71 -5.63 13.76 -4.40
CA GLU A 71 -5.04 15.08 -4.11
C GLU A 71 -4.13 15.58 -5.23
N SER A 72 -3.46 14.66 -5.92
CA SER A 72 -2.53 15.02 -6.99
C SER A 72 -3.21 15.57 -8.24
N GLY A 73 -4.46 15.19 -8.54
CA GLY A 73 -5.00 15.36 -9.90
C GLY A 73 -3.93 15.01 -10.95
N MET A 74 -3.27 13.85 -10.78
CA MET A 74 -1.90 13.59 -11.25
C MET A 74 -1.57 14.26 -12.58
N THR A 75 -0.68 15.25 -12.55
CA THR A 75 -0.01 15.76 -13.75
C THR A 75 1.25 14.94 -13.96
N PHE A 76 1.14 13.92 -14.79
CA PHE A 76 2.29 13.15 -15.22
C PHE A 76 3.15 14.02 -16.14
N GLN A 77 4.47 13.98 -15.95
CA GLN A 77 5.41 14.74 -16.79
C GLN A 77 5.29 14.30 -18.25
N ASN A 78 4.89 13.05 -18.49
CA ASN A 78 4.55 12.54 -19.79
C ASN A 78 3.46 11.42 -19.72
N PRO A 79 2.79 11.12 -20.84
CA PRO A 79 1.74 10.08 -20.90
C PRO A 79 2.22 8.64 -20.68
N ALA A 80 3.53 8.36 -20.80
CA ALA A 80 4.08 7.03 -20.58
C ALA A 80 4.19 6.71 -19.08
N GLU A 81 4.57 7.68 -18.25
CA GLU A 81 4.54 7.57 -16.79
C GLU A 81 3.10 7.42 -16.28
N GLU A 82 2.15 8.16 -16.86
CA GLU A 82 0.72 7.98 -16.59
C GLU A 82 0.25 6.57 -16.90
N LYS A 83 0.63 6.07 -18.07
CA LYS A 83 0.26 4.74 -18.53
C LYS A 83 0.88 3.66 -17.66
N GLU A 84 2.16 3.75 -17.34
CA GLU A 84 2.84 2.76 -16.49
C GLU A 84 2.28 2.77 -15.07
N PHE A 85 2.00 3.95 -14.51
CA PHE A 85 1.34 4.07 -13.21
C PHE A 85 -0.08 3.50 -13.25
N CYS A 86 -0.89 3.83 -14.26
CA CYS A 86 -2.24 3.30 -14.41
C CYS A 86 -2.26 1.78 -14.65
N GLU A 87 -1.31 1.24 -15.43
CA GLU A 87 -1.17 -0.20 -15.67
C GLU A 87 -0.75 -0.93 -14.39
N LYS A 88 0.27 -0.42 -13.68
CA LYS A 88 0.66 -0.94 -12.36
C LYS A 88 -0.50 -0.83 -11.37
N TRP A 89 -1.17 0.31 -11.30
CA TRP A 89 -2.33 0.53 -10.43
C TRP A 89 -3.46 -0.46 -10.73
N THR A 90 -3.79 -0.64 -12.00
CA THR A 90 -4.85 -1.55 -12.47
C THR A 90 -4.49 -3.01 -12.22
N GLU A 91 -3.25 -3.40 -12.49
CA GLU A 91 -2.75 -4.76 -12.22
C GLU A 91 -2.75 -5.04 -10.71
N MET A 92 -2.31 -4.08 -9.91
CA MET A 92 -2.34 -4.18 -8.45
C MET A 92 -3.78 -4.23 -7.93
N GLN A 93 -4.72 -3.43 -8.46
CA GLN A 93 -6.14 -3.55 -8.11
C GLN A 93 -6.75 -4.88 -8.59
N ARG A 94 -6.29 -5.46 -9.69
CA ARG A 94 -6.73 -6.77 -10.13
C ARG A 94 -6.21 -7.90 -9.23
N LEU A 95 -4.96 -7.78 -8.78
CA LEU A 95 -4.31 -8.73 -7.87
C LEU A 95 -4.85 -8.61 -6.43
N PHE A 96 -5.21 -7.41 -5.99
CA PHE A 96 -5.61 -7.13 -4.59
C PHE A 96 -7.10 -6.81 -4.40
N GLY A 97 -7.84 -6.56 -5.48
CA GLY A 97 -9.24 -6.11 -5.49
C GLY A 97 -10.29 -7.19 -5.71
N LYS A 98 -9.94 -8.50 -5.75
CA LYS A 98 -10.92 -9.61 -5.64
C LYS A 98 -11.59 -9.71 -4.25
N GLY A 99 -11.79 -8.57 -3.59
CA GLY A 99 -12.58 -8.37 -2.38
C GLY A 99 -13.48 -7.12 -2.41
N ALA A 100 -13.51 -6.32 -3.48
CA ALA A 100 -14.41 -5.18 -3.57
C ALA A 100 -14.91 -5.00 -5.01
N ASN A 101 -16.10 -5.54 -5.30
CA ASN A 101 -16.91 -5.10 -6.43
C ASN A 101 -17.14 -3.59 -6.29
N TYR A 102 -16.53 -2.80 -7.14
CA TYR A 102 -17.11 -1.52 -7.56
C TYR A 102 -17.56 -1.71 -9.00
N GLU A 103 -18.85 -2.00 -9.13
CA GLU A 103 -19.58 -1.80 -10.37
C GLU A 103 -19.43 -0.33 -10.74
N THR A 104 -18.54 -0.01 -11.67
CA THR A 104 -18.61 1.26 -12.39
C THR A 104 -19.78 1.14 -13.35
N GLY A 105 -20.94 1.61 -12.89
CA GLY A 105 -22.05 1.97 -13.76
C GLY A 105 -21.56 2.98 -14.80
N ASN A 106 -21.56 2.56 -16.06
CA ASN A 106 -21.54 3.47 -17.19
C ASN A 106 -22.93 3.42 -17.84
N THR A 107 -23.72 4.43 -17.54
CA THR A 107 -24.86 4.87 -18.33
C THR A 107 -24.35 5.69 -19.52
N PRO A 108 -24.76 5.41 -20.76
CA PRO A 108 -25.15 6.43 -21.71
C PRO A 108 -26.62 6.83 -21.54
#